data_AF-A0A9W4RN17-F1
#
_entry.id   AF-A0A9W4RN17-F1
#
_cell.length_a   1.000
_cell.length_b   1.000
_cell.length_c   1.000
_cell.angle_alpha   90.00
_cell.angle_beta   90.00
_cell.angle_gamma   90.00
#
_symmetry.space_group_name_H-M   'P 1'
#
loop_
_entity.id
_entity.type
_entity.pdbx_description
1 polymer ?
#
loop_
_entity_poly.entity_id
_entity_poly.type
_entity_poly.pdbx_seq_one_letter_code
_entity_poly.pdbx_strand_id
1 'polypeptide(L)'
;KIQSSRGNILLVTAENETFSGGLHWEAFPLRGGRNLQYSEAVLSLPIQNSAIKQCYAQRTPDHCKLLYSKTICWTVIGVNLFKAILMLLVAYGSYEKPILTIGDAVASYLEDIDKTTTSMCLTSNLDFGRHGWSITPRKFTSQPLRKLSVNKPMRWKITGIPYVLLTLLCLYIFLVPYRTDFTTIIQLGLGATNPKTILNTSQMKRGSKSLVVNASLANTPQLLLSILYFNYNALYTGLCLVTEWDRFSNEAKGLRVSAKTQGAQRGTYFLQLPYRYSIPLLFMSGFLHWLVSQSIFLVNLEIYGPSMNNVMDMVPSMEESFTSCGWSPLGVLLSVITALLMFGFLLFSGWQKLRFCKMPVVGSCSAAISAACHPNSNESLAWEKPLQWGVVSRPGELPHHCSFSSRKVGRLEEGQMYA
;
A
#
# COMPACT_ATOMS: atom_id res chain seq x y z
N LYS A 1 -19.90 8.07 -15.05
CA LYS A 1 -20.62 8.94 -16.02
C LYS A 1 -22.05 9.11 -15.50
N ILE A 2 -22.32 10.11 -14.66
CA ILE A 2 -23.69 10.62 -14.57
C ILE A 2 -23.76 11.66 -15.67
N GLN A 3 -24.42 11.31 -16.75
CA GLN A 3 -25.16 12.32 -17.48
C GLN A 3 -26.62 12.07 -17.14
N SER A 4 -27.33 13.09 -16.67
CA SER A 4 -28.78 13.02 -16.71
C SER A 4 -29.14 13.00 -18.19
N SER A 5 -29.59 11.87 -18.72
CA SER A 5 -30.19 11.77 -20.07
C SER A 5 -31.54 12.47 -20.16
N ARG A 6 -31.84 13.30 -19.15
CA ARG A 6 -33.14 13.89 -18.85
C ARG A 6 -32.92 15.36 -18.52
N GLY A 7 -33.44 16.22 -19.38
CA GLY A 7 -33.43 17.67 -19.24
C GLY A 7 -34.63 18.16 -18.43
N ASN A 8 -35.48 18.96 -19.06
CA ASN A 8 -36.68 19.51 -18.45
C ASN A 8 -37.61 18.42 -17.88
N ILE A 9 -38.28 18.75 -16.76
CA ILE A 9 -39.33 17.94 -16.16
C ILE A 9 -40.67 18.68 -16.33
N LEU A 10 -41.63 18.04 -16.99
CA LEU A 10 -42.99 18.56 -17.14
C LEU A 10 -43.90 17.85 -16.13
N LEU A 11 -44.52 18.63 -15.24
CA LEU A 11 -45.48 18.15 -14.25
C LEU A 11 -46.90 18.52 -14.72
N VAL A 12 -47.76 17.52 -14.87
CA VAL A 12 -49.16 17.70 -15.33
C VAL A 12 -50.13 17.50 -14.16
N THR A 13 -50.96 18.51 -13.93
CA THR A 13 -51.93 18.56 -12.81
C THR A 13 -53.41 18.54 -13.25
N ALA A 14 -53.71 18.67 -14.55
CA ALA A 14 -55.08 18.74 -15.09
C ALA A 14 -55.58 17.39 -15.66
N GLU A 15 -56.91 17.19 -15.68
CA GLU A 15 -57.55 15.90 -16.02
C GLU A 15 -57.67 15.58 -17.51
N ASN A 16 -57.45 16.52 -18.45
CA ASN A 16 -57.91 16.31 -19.83
C ASN A 16 -57.01 16.85 -20.96
N GLU A 17 -55.72 17.06 -20.74
CA GLU A 17 -54.82 17.43 -21.85
C GLU A 17 -53.73 16.37 -22.07
N THR A 18 -53.91 15.57 -23.12
CA THR A 18 -52.82 14.80 -23.71
C THR A 18 -51.86 15.77 -24.39
N PHE A 19 -50.70 16.01 -23.76
CA PHE A 19 -49.64 16.83 -24.33
C PHE A 19 -49.08 16.18 -25.60
N SER A 20 -49.29 16.83 -26.75
CA SER A 20 -48.81 16.38 -28.07
C SER A 20 -47.75 17.35 -28.64
N GLY A 21 -46.78 17.73 -27.80
CA GLY A 21 -45.65 18.55 -28.23
C GLY A 21 -44.58 17.72 -28.95
N GLY A 22 -44.09 18.20 -30.10
CA GLY A 22 -43.14 17.54 -31.01
C GLY A 22 -41.70 17.31 -30.49
N LEU A 23 -41.51 17.22 -29.17
CA LEU A 23 -40.25 16.83 -28.52
C LEU A 23 -40.43 15.42 -27.93
N HIS A 24 -39.40 14.58 -27.97
CA HIS A 24 -39.48 13.22 -27.40
C HIS A 24 -39.49 13.26 -25.86
N TRP A 25 -40.70 13.24 -25.29
CA TRP A 25 -40.95 13.14 -23.84
C TRP A 25 -41.28 11.71 -23.44
N GLU A 26 -40.64 11.20 -22.38
CA GLU A 26 -40.97 9.88 -21.80
C GLU A 26 -41.81 10.03 -20.53
N ALA A 27 -42.92 9.30 -20.45
CA ALA A 27 -43.82 9.28 -19.29
C ALA A 27 -43.31 8.35 -18.19
N PHE A 28 -43.40 8.79 -16.93
CA PHE A 28 -43.05 7.95 -15.77
C PHE A 28 -44.29 7.66 -14.88
N PRO A 29 -44.55 6.40 -14.52
CA PRO A 29 -45.59 6.08 -13.56
C PRO A 29 -45.13 6.49 -12.15
N LEU A 30 -45.93 7.33 -11.48
CA LEU A 30 -45.76 7.69 -10.07
C LEU A 30 -46.07 6.46 -9.21
N ARG A 31 -45.06 5.64 -8.88
CA ARG A 31 -45.22 4.54 -7.90
C ARG A 31 -45.35 5.11 -6.48
N GLY A 32 -46.60 5.32 -6.07
CA GLY A 32 -47.03 5.42 -4.68
C GLY A 32 -46.66 6.71 -3.95
N GLY A 33 -47.59 7.67 -3.95
CA GLY A 33 -47.96 8.53 -2.80
C GLY A 33 -46.89 9.14 -1.89
N ARG A 34 -45.64 9.31 -2.33
CA ARG A 34 -44.61 10.01 -1.55
C ARG A 34 -44.38 11.38 -2.16
N ASN A 35 -44.57 12.40 -1.33
CA ASN A 35 -44.18 13.78 -1.60
C ASN A 35 -42.76 13.80 -2.16
N LEU A 36 -42.60 14.28 -3.39
CA LEU A 36 -41.30 14.61 -3.95
C LEU A 36 -40.71 15.71 -3.06
N GLN A 37 -39.64 15.41 -2.33
CA GLN A 37 -38.85 16.45 -1.66
C GLN A 37 -38.16 17.27 -2.75
N TYR A 38 -38.61 18.50 -2.90
CA TYR A 38 -38.02 19.50 -3.79
C TYR A 38 -36.58 19.77 -3.34
N SER A 39 -35.62 19.59 -4.24
CA SER A 39 -34.29 20.20 -4.10
C SER A 39 -34.45 21.66 -4.50
N GLU A 40 -34.00 22.57 -3.64
CA GLU A 40 -34.23 24.03 -3.62
C GLU A 40 -33.73 24.86 -4.82
N ALA A 41 -33.53 24.27 -6.00
CA ALA A 41 -33.09 25.00 -7.18
C ALA A 41 -34.16 24.94 -8.27
N VAL A 42 -34.85 26.08 -8.45
CA VAL A 42 -35.46 26.56 -9.70
C VAL A 42 -36.84 25.95 -10.06
N LEU A 43 -37.89 26.46 -9.43
CA LEU A 43 -38.98 27.23 -10.08
C LEU A 43 -40.01 27.65 -9.02
N SER A 44 -40.22 28.94 -8.86
CA SER A 44 -41.38 29.51 -8.19
C SER A 44 -42.64 29.24 -9.03
N LEU A 45 -43.29 28.10 -8.82
CA LEU A 45 -44.67 27.88 -9.25
C LEU A 45 -45.53 27.73 -8.00
N PRO A 46 -46.63 28.49 -7.86
CA PRO A 46 -47.56 28.34 -6.77
C PRO A 46 -48.42 27.09 -7.01
N ILE A 47 -47.84 25.90 -6.86
CA ILE A 47 -48.61 24.65 -6.83
C ILE A 47 -49.05 24.43 -5.38
N GLN A 48 -49.89 25.32 -4.86
CA GLN A 48 -50.61 25.06 -3.62
C GLN A 48 -51.78 24.10 -3.95
N ASN A 49 -51.71 22.89 -3.40
CA ASN A 49 -52.80 21.88 -3.33
C ASN A 49 -53.21 21.09 -4.59
N SER A 50 -52.45 21.06 -5.67
CA SER A 50 -52.77 20.20 -6.84
C SER A 50 -52.03 18.86 -6.79
N ALA A 51 -52.74 17.73 -6.86
CA ALA A 51 -52.13 16.40 -6.96
C ALA A 51 -51.46 16.21 -8.33
N ILE A 52 -50.15 15.96 -8.35
CA ILE A 52 -49.39 15.66 -9.58
C ILE A 52 -49.84 14.29 -10.09
N LYS A 53 -50.42 14.23 -11.30
CA LYS A 53 -50.90 12.97 -11.89
C LYS A 53 -49.89 12.34 -12.85
N GLN A 54 -49.16 13.15 -13.62
CA GLN A 54 -48.18 12.67 -14.59
C GLN A 54 -46.90 13.51 -14.57
N CYS A 55 -45.77 12.86 -14.79
CA CYS A 55 -44.45 13.47 -14.88
C CYS A 55 -43.77 12.98 -16.16
N TYR A 56 -43.35 13.92 -17.00
CA TYR A 56 -42.59 13.65 -18.21
C TYR A 56 -41.17 14.22 -18.07
N ALA A 57 -40.18 13.49 -18.56
CA ALA A 57 -38.81 13.99 -18.64
C ALA A 57 -38.37 14.09 -20.10
N GLN A 58 -37.79 15.23 -20.48
CA GLN A 58 -37.28 15.45 -21.82
C GLN A 58 -36.01 14.63 -22.00
N ARG A 59 -35.92 13.79 -23.03
CA ARG A 59 -34.68 13.06 -23.31
C ARG A 59 -33.65 14.00 -23.92
N THR A 60 -32.50 14.16 -23.28
CA THR A 60 -31.38 14.96 -23.79
C THR A 60 -30.29 14.06 -24.38
N PRO A 61 -29.65 14.47 -25.49
CA PRO A 61 -28.58 13.68 -26.10
C PRO A 61 -27.37 13.59 -25.17
N ASP A 62 -26.68 12.44 -25.21
CA ASP A 62 -25.48 12.25 -24.41
C ASP A 62 -24.34 13.15 -24.93
N HIS A 63 -23.80 14.02 -24.08
CA HIS A 63 -22.69 14.93 -24.34
C HIS A 63 -21.44 14.35 -23.71
N CYS A 64 -20.60 13.69 -24.53
CA CYS A 64 -19.31 13.19 -24.08
C CYS A 64 -18.24 14.27 -24.31
N LYS A 65 -17.72 14.86 -23.21
CA LYS A 65 -16.66 15.87 -23.25
C LYS A 65 -15.43 15.37 -22.51
N LEU A 66 -14.26 15.51 -23.15
CA LEU A 66 -12.98 15.26 -22.51
C LEU A 66 -12.51 16.54 -21.80
N LEU A 67 -12.52 16.51 -20.46
CA LEU A 67 -11.95 17.57 -19.64
C LEU A 67 -10.53 17.19 -19.25
N TYR A 68 -9.54 17.99 -19.65
CA TYR A 68 -8.15 17.78 -19.26
C TYR A 68 -7.48 19.09 -18.88
N SER A 69 -6.58 19.03 -17.90
CA SER A 69 -5.74 20.16 -17.51
C SER A 69 -4.38 20.05 -18.19
N LYS A 70 -4.08 21.01 -19.07
CA LYS A 70 -2.77 21.11 -19.74
C LYS A 70 -1.61 21.18 -18.73
N THR A 71 -1.80 21.95 -17.66
CA THR A 71 -0.78 22.10 -16.60
C THR A 71 -0.49 20.79 -15.90
N ILE A 72 -1.52 20.04 -15.47
CA ILE A 72 -1.32 18.75 -14.79
C ILE A 72 -0.64 17.76 -15.75
N CYS A 73 -1.06 17.73 -17.02
CA CYS A 73 -0.49 16.83 -18.02
C CYS A 73 1.01 17.08 -18.23
N TRP A 74 1.42 18.33 -18.51
CA TRP A 74 2.84 18.67 -18.68
C TRP A 74 3.67 18.42 -17.43
N THR A 75 3.14 18.72 -16.24
CA THR A 75 3.82 18.43 -14.97
C THR A 75 4.05 16.93 -14.79
N VAL A 76 3.03 16.10 -15.02
CA VAL A 76 3.14 14.64 -14.88
C VAL A 76 4.12 14.07 -15.89
N ILE A 77 4.11 14.55 -17.14
CA ILE A 77 5.08 14.14 -18.16
C ILE A 77 6.51 14.51 -17.73
N GLY A 78 6.74 15.75 -17.31
CA GLY A 78 8.06 16.22 -16.88
C GLY A 78 8.62 15.43 -15.69
N VAL A 79 7.81 15.17 -14.67
CA VAL A 79 8.22 14.40 -13.50
C VAL A 79 8.51 12.93 -13.86
N ASN A 80 7.70 12.31 -14.72
CA ASN A 80 7.96 10.94 -15.17
C ASN A 80 9.20 10.84 -16.05
N LEU A 81 9.44 11.84 -16.91
CA LEU A 81 10.66 11.91 -17.72
C LEU A 81 11.89 12.05 -16.83
N PHE A 82 11.86 12.95 -15.84
CA PHE A 82 12.94 13.10 -14.87
C PHE A 82 13.19 11.79 -14.10
N LYS A 83 12.12 11.13 -13.64
CA LYS A 83 12.22 9.80 -13.00
C LYS A 83 12.84 8.77 -13.94
N ALA A 84 12.45 8.75 -15.22
CA ALA A 84 13.03 7.84 -16.21
C ALA A 84 14.52 8.09 -16.42
N ILE A 85 14.93 9.36 -16.52
CA ILE A 85 16.35 9.74 -16.62
C ILE A 85 17.12 9.23 -15.40
N LEU A 86 16.62 9.46 -14.17
CA LEU A 86 17.27 8.95 -12.95
C LEU A 86 17.36 7.41 -12.96
N MET A 87 16.32 6.71 -13.38
CA MET A 87 16.35 5.24 -13.49
C MET A 87 17.38 4.77 -14.51
N LEU A 88 17.54 5.46 -15.65
CA LEU A 88 18.56 5.15 -16.65
C LEU A 88 19.97 5.41 -16.13
N LEU A 89 20.18 6.54 -15.43
CA LEU A 89 21.47 6.84 -14.79
C LEU A 89 21.85 5.77 -13.77
N VAL A 90 20.89 5.29 -12.97
CA VAL A 90 21.13 4.21 -12.00
C VAL A 90 21.39 2.88 -12.71
N ALA A 91 20.67 2.58 -13.80
CA ALA A 91 20.79 1.31 -14.53
C ALA A 91 22.10 1.18 -15.31
N TYR A 92 22.61 2.28 -15.89
CA TYR A 92 23.83 2.30 -16.69
C TYR A 92 25.05 2.84 -15.95
N GLY A 93 24.88 3.39 -14.74
CA GLY A 93 25.99 3.80 -13.90
C GLY A 93 26.82 2.60 -13.45
N SER A 94 28.14 2.71 -13.56
CA SER A 94 29.08 1.72 -13.03
C SER A 94 29.22 1.92 -11.52
N TYR A 95 28.28 1.36 -10.76
CA TYR A 95 28.33 1.36 -9.30
C TYR A 95 29.09 0.11 -8.80
N GLU A 96 29.70 0.23 -7.62
CA GLU A 96 30.31 -0.89 -6.90
C GLU A 96 29.31 -2.04 -6.67
N LYS A 97 29.83 -3.24 -6.37
CA LYS A 97 29.01 -4.43 -6.10
C LYS A 97 28.01 -4.12 -4.98
N PRO A 98 26.69 -4.18 -5.22
CA PRO A 98 25.73 -3.75 -4.23
C PRO A 98 25.53 -4.84 -3.15
N ILE A 99 25.55 -4.44 -1.88
CA ILE A 99 25.23 -5.33 -0.74
C ILE A 99 23.72 -5.27 -0.51
N LEU A 100 22.96 -6.07 -1.28
CA LEU A 100 21.50 -6.07 -1.21
C LEU A 100 20.96 -7.16 -0.30
N THR A 101 21.62 -8.31 -0.24
CA THR A 101 21.19 -9.47 0.54
C THR A 101 22.07 -9.70 1.76
N ILE A 102 21.57 -10.46 2.73
CA ILE A 102 22.42 -10.94 3.84
C ILE A 102 23.58 -11.78 3.31
N GLY A 103 23.38 -12.55 2.23
CA GLY A 103 24.45 -13.34 1.63
C GLY A 103 25.54 -12.48 1.02
N ASP A 104 25.20 -11.34 0.39
CA ASP A 104 26.20 -10.36 -0.08
C ASP A 104 27.03 -9.82 1.09
N ALA A 105 26.37 -9.51 2.21
CA ALA A 105 27.06 -9.01 3.41
C ALA A 105 27.97 -10.07 4.02
N VAL A 106 27.50 -11.31 4.19
CA VAL A 106 28.31 -12.42 4.70
C VAL A 106 29.48 -12.71 3.76
N ALA A 107 29.27 -12.71 2.45
CA ALA A 107 30.35 -12.90 1.48
C ALA A 107 31.41 -11.80 1.62
N SER A 108 30.98 -10.54 1.71
CA SER A 108 31.87 -9.39 1.89
C SER A 108 32.68 -9.47 3.18
N TYR A 109 32.06 -9.84 4.32
CA TYR A 109 32.77 -9.93 5.61
C TYR A 109 33.65 -11.17 5.75
N LEU A 110 33.39 -12.23 4.98
CA LEU A 110 34.27 -13.39 4.90
C LEU A 110 35.44 -13.16 3.92
N GLU A 111 35.26 -12.30 2.92
CA GLU A 111 36.31 -11.86 2.00
C GLU A 111 37.25 -10.86 2.68
N ASP A 112 36.69 -9.87 3.40
CA ASP A 112 37.43 -8.90 4.20
C ASP A 112 36.84 -8.82 5.63
N ILE A 113 37.58 -9.40 6.59
CA ILE A 113 37.13 -9.53 7.98
C ILE A 113 37.19 -8.18 8.68
N ASP A 114 36.05 -7.73 9.18
CA ASP A 114 35.93 -6.49 9.93
C ASP A 114 36.39 -6.66 11.38
N LYS A 115 37.55 -6.08 11.69
CA LYS A 115 38.21 -6.17 13.00
C LYS A 115 37.39 -5.55 14.14
N THR A 116 36.45 -4.64 13.87
CA THR A 116 35.71 -3.92 14.92
C THR A 116 34.71 -4.77 15.68
N THR A 117 34.29 -5.90 15.10
CA THR A 117 33.30 -6.83 15.69
C THR A 117 33.93 -8.14 16.20
N THR A 118 35.26 -8.20 16.27
CA THR A 118 35.99 -9.35 16.82
C THR A 118 35.53 -9.61 18.25
N SER A 119 35.38 -10.88 18.62
CA SER A 119 34.94 -11.31 19.96
C SER A 119 33.52 -10.88 20.35
N MET A 120 32.62 -10.74 19.36
CA MET A 120 31.20 -10.38 19.55
C MET A 120 30.22 -11.41 18.97
N CYS A 121 30.60 -12.69 18.80
CA CYS A 121 29.88 -13.66 17.96
C CYS A 121 28.40 -13.96 18.35
N LEU A 122 28.00 -13.70 19.59
CA LEU A 122 26.62 -13.85 20.07
C LEU A 122 25.81 -12.55 20.15
N THR A 123 26.33 -11.45 19.60
CA THR A 123 25.69 -10.13 19.71
C THR A 123 24.56 -9.97 18.69
N SER A 124 23.33 -9.74 19.16
CA SER A 124 22.16 -9.52 18.30
C SER A 124 22.06 -8.06 17.82
N ASN A 125 21.17 -7.82 16.87
CA ASN A 125 20.87 -6.45 16.41
C ASN A 125 20.28 -5.53 17.49
N LEU A 126 19.59 -6.10 18.48
CA LEU A 126 19.04 -5.36 19.61
C LEU A 126 20.15 -4.98 20.61
N ASP A 127 21.17 -5.83 20.74
CA ASP A 127 22.29 -5.61 21.64
C ASP A 127 23.15 -4.43 21.20
N PHE A 128 23.53 -4.36 19.92
CA PHE A 128 24.25 -3.20 19.38
C PHE A 128 23.50 -1.88 19.59
N GLY A 129 22.16 -1.92 19.57
CA GLY A 129 21.33 -0.75 19.82
C GLY A 129 21.21 -0.33 21.29
N ARG A 130 21.42 -1.25 22.25
CA ARG A 130 21.23 -1.01 23.69
C ARG A 130 22.53 -0.89 24.47
N HIS A 131 23.52 -1.70 24.11
CA HIS A 131 24.77 -1.88 24.84
C HIS A 131 25.98 -1.42 24.03
N GLY A 132 25.76 -0.84 22.84
CA GLY A 132 26.81 -0.33 21.97
C GLY A 132 27.77 -1.41 21.49
N TRP A 133 29.05 -1.08 21.45
CA TRP A 133 30.14 -1.93 20.95
C TRP A 133 30.92 -2.63 22.08
N SER A 134 30.24 -2.99 23.17
CA SER A 134 30.89 -3.63 24.31
C SER A 134 31.36 -5.06 23.97
N ILE A 135 32.67 -5.27 24.00
CA ILE A 135 33.32 -6.58 23.81
C ILE A 135 33.23 -7.35 25.12
N THR A 136 32.15 -8.10 25.31
CA THR A 136 31.97 -8.97 26.48
C THR A 136 31.55 -10.37 26.04
N PRO A 137 32.22 -11.43 26.54
CA PRO A 137 31.75 -12.79 26.30
C PRO A 137 30.30 -12.95 26.79
N ARG A 138 29.47 -13.64 26.01
CA ARG A 138 28.04 -13.82 26.33
C ARG A 138 27.71 -15.28 26.57
N LYS A 139 26.82 -15.52 27.53
CA LYS A 139 26.27 -16.84 27.82
C LYS A 139 25.24 -17.22 26.76
N PHE A 140 25.42 -18.36 26.08
CA PHE A 140 24.40 -18.85 25.16
C PHE A 140 23.19 -19.38 25.93
N THR A 141 21.99 -18.93 25.56
CA THR A 141 20.72 -19.40 26.13
C THR A 141 19.76 -19.74 24.99
N SER A 142 19.20 -20.95 25.02
CA SER A 142 18.27 -21.38 23.98
C SER A 142 16.86 -20.89 24.30
N GLN A 143 16.41 -19.80 23.67
CA GLN A 143 15.05 -19.29 23.85
C GLN A 143 14.25 -19.35 22.55
N PRO A 144 12.98 -19.81 22.59
CA PRO A 144 12.12 -19.81 21.42
C PRO A 144 11.75 -18.37 21.03
N LEU A 145 12.35 -17.87 19.96
CA LEU A 145 12.10 -16.53 19.43
C LEU A 145 11.03 -16.56 18.32
N ARG A 146 10.22 -15.51 18.24
CA ARG A 146 9.26 -15.29 17.14
C ARG A 146 9.89 -14.42 16.06
N LYS A 147 9.51 -14.61 14.80
CA LYS A 147 10.08 -13.85 13.67
C LYS A 147 9.94 -12.34 13.84
N LEU A 148 8.88 -11.86 14.53
CA LEU A 148 8.68 -10.44 14.81
C LEU A 148 9.83 -9.76 15.56
N SER A 149 10.63 -10.51 16.34
CA SER A 149 11.71 -9.97 17.16
C SER A 149 12.85 -9.39 16.33
N VAL A 150 12.97 -9.76 15.05
CA VAL A 150 13.98 -9.22 14.14
C VAL A 150 13.85 -7.72 13.94
N ASN A 151 12.62 -7.22 13.92
CA ASN A 151 12.33 -5.83 13.65
C ASN A 151 12.20 -5.07 14.97
N LYS A 152 12.85 -3.90 15.06
CA LYS A 152 12.68 -2.99 16.22
C LYS A 152 11.19 -2.66 16.42
N PRO A 153 10.70 -2.55 17.67
CA PRO A 153 9.29 -2.28 17.94
C PRO A 153 8.79 -0.98 17.31
N MET A 154 9.68 0.01 17.12
CA MET A 154 9.35 1.26 16.44
C MET A 154 8.88 1.04 14.99
N ARG A 155 9.47 0.09 14.24
CA ARG A 155 9.07 -0.20 12.86
C ARG A 155 7.65 -0.79 12.80
N TRP A 156 7.32 -1.65 13.76
CA TRP A 156 5.97 -2.20 13.91
C TRP A 156 4.96 -1.11 14.26
N LYS A 157 5.31 -0.13 15.10
CA LYS A 157 4.45 1.01 15.42
C LYS A 157 4.23 1.93 14.23
N ILE A 158 5.30 2.34 13.54
CA ILE A 158 5.23 3.21 12.34
C ILE A 158 4.40 2.58 11.23
N THR A 159 4.43 1.25 11.08
CA THR A 159 3.61 0.57 10.06
C THR A 159 2.20 0.28 10.56
N GLY A 160 2.07 -0.27 11.77
CA GLY A 160 0.81 -0.79 12.30
C GLY A 160 -0.16 0.30 12.73
N ILE A 161 0.31 1.39 13.34
CA ILE A 161 -0.58 2.47 13.80
C ILE A 161 -1.32 3.12 12.63
N PRO A 162 -0.66 3.59 11.55
CA PRO A 162 -1.39 4.17 10.42
C PRO A 162 -2.27 3.14 9.71
N TYR A 163 -1.85 1.87 9.65
CA TYR A 163 -2.68 0.81 9.07
C TYR A 163 -4.01 0.64 9.80
N VAL A 164 -3.96 0.57 11.13
CA VAL A 164 -5.15 0.45 11.98
C VAL A 164 -5.98 1.73 11.92
N LEU A 165 -5.36 2.91 12.03
CA LEU A 165 -6.07 4.19 11.97
C LEU A 165 -6.81 4.40 10.64
N LEU A 166 -6.17 4.10 9.51
CA LEU A 166 -6.82 4.22 8.19
C LEU A 166 -7.95 3.20 8.03
N THR A 167 -7.76 1.97 8.52
CA THR A 167 -8.82 0.95 8.48
C THR A 167 -10.02 1.36 9.34
N LEU A 168 -9.78 1.88 10.55
CA LEU A 168 -10.81 2.39 11.44
C LEU A 168 -11.51 3.63 10.86
N LEU A 169 -10.77 4.53 10.21
CA LEU A 169 -11.33 5.68 9.52
C LEU A 169 -12.26 5.24 8.38
N CYS A 170 -11.83 4.29 7.55
CA CYS A 170 -12.66 3.72 6.49
C CYS A 170 -13.92 3.03 7.05
N LEU A 171 -13.77 2.28 8.15
CA LEU A 171 -14.91 1.64 8.84
C LEU A 171 -15.88 2.69 9.40
N TYR A 172 -15.38 3.77 9.99
CA TYR A 172 -16.20 4.87 10.49
C TYR A 172 -16.97 5.56 9.36
N ILE A 173 -16.29 5.90 8.26
CA ILE A 173 -16.90 6.51 7.07
C ILE A 173 -17.96 5.57 6.45
N PHE A 174 -17.75 4.26 6.51
CA PHE A 174 -18.71 3.28 6.02
C PHE A 174 -19.94 3.15 6.95
N LEU A 175 -19.73 3.05 8.26
CA LEU A 175 -20.79 2.71 9.23
C LEU A 175 -21.69 3.89 9.65
N VAL A 176 -21.16 5.12 9.68
CA VAL A 176 -21.91 6.29 10.15
C VAL A 176 -23.06 6.69 9.19
N PRO A 177 -22.86 6.79 7.86
CA PRO A 177 -23.91 7.21 6.94
C PRO A 177 -24.81 6.05 6.49
N TYR A 178 -24.29 4.83 6.45
CA TYR A 178 -24.98 3.67 5.89
C TYR A 178 -25.41 2.69 6.99
N ARG A 179 -26.54 3.00 7.62
CA ARG A 179 -27.37 2.01 8.35
C ARG A 179 -28.42 1.37 7.45
N THR A 180 -28.07 1.14 6.18
CA THR A 180 -29.00 0.65 5.15
C THR A 180 -28.67 -0.78 4.76
N ASP A 181 -29.62 -1.46 4.12
CA ASP A 181 -29.44 -2.83 3.63
C ASP A 181 -28.27 -2.97 2.65
N PHE A 182 -27.56 -4.10 2.74
CA PHE A 182 -26.41 -4.44 1.90
C PHE A 182 -26.73 -4.41 0.39
N THR A 183 -27.99 -4.69 0.02
CA THR A 183 -28.48 -4.61 -1.36
C THR A 183 -28.39 -3.19 -1.92
N THR A 184 -28.66 -2.17 -1.11
CA THR A 184 -28.56 -0.75 -1.50
C THR A 184 -27.10 -0.37 -1.78
N ILE A 185 -26.16 -0.91 -0.99
CA ILE A 185 -24.72 -0.68 -1.15
C ILE A 185 -24.22 -1.26 -2.48
N ILE A 186 -24.66 -2.46 -2.84
CA ILE A 186 -24.32 -3.07 -4.13
C ILE A 186 -24.91 -2.27 -5.29
N GLN A 187 -26.18 -1.84 -5.16
CA GLN A 187 -26.86 -1.05 -6.19
C GLN A 187 -26.21 0.31 -6.45
N LEU A 188 -25.54 0.90 -5.46
CA LEU A 188 -24.76 2.13 -5.65
C LEU A 188 -23.58 1.93 -6.60
N GLY A 189 -23.07 0.70 -6.75
CA GLY A 189 -22.01 0.34 -7.69
C GLY A 189 -20.59 0.71 -7.25
N LEU A 190 -19.61 -0.04 -7.75
CA LEU A 190 -18.19 0.24 -7.56
C LEU A 190 -17.75 1.35 -8.50
N GLY A 191 -17.16 2.43 -7.96
CA GLY A 191 -16.69 3.57 -8.77
C GLY A 191 -17.79 4.33 -9.53
N ALA A 192 -19.06 4.02 -9.24
CA ALA A 192 -20.19 4.67 -9.88
C ALA A 192 -20.48 6.02 -9.20
N THR A 193 -20.61 7.03 -10.03
CA THR A 193 -21.05 8.37 -9.65
C THR A 193 -22.52 8.30 -9.22
N ASN A 194 -22.87 8.69 -7.99
CA ASN A 194 -24.26 8.84 -7.52
C ASN A 194 -24.42 10.20 -6.82
N PRO A 195 -25.50 10.98 -7.06
CA PRO A 195 -25.71 12.26 -6.37
C PRO A 195 -25.64 12.17 -4.83
N LYS A 196 -26.06 11.04 -4.26
CA LYS A 196 -26.01 10.78 -2.80
C LYS A 196 -24.60 10.53 -2.26
N THR A 197 -23.63 10.29 -3.15
CA THR A 197 -22.25 9.98 -2.79
C THR A 197 -21.25 11.04 -3.26
N ILE A 198 -21.75 12.23 -3.60
CA ILE A 198 -20.92 13.40 -3.92
C ILE A 198 -20.62 14.12 -2.61
N LEU A 199 -19.35 14.34 -2.33
CA LEU A 199 -18.94 15.05 -1.12
C LEU A 199 -19.33 16.52 -1.27
N ASN A 200 -20.04 17.06 -0.27
CA ASN A 200 -20.31 18.49 -0.21
C ASN A 200 -19.03 19.22 0.24
N THR A 201 -18.13 19.46 -0.71
CA THR A 201 -16.95 20.31 -0.52
C THR A 201 -17.39 21.77 -0.60
N SER A 202 -18.16 22.20 0.40
CA SER A 202 -18.94 23.45 0.50
C SER A 202 -18.15 24.77 0.35
N GLN A 203 -16.83 24.72 0.11
CA GLN A 203 -15.97 25.90 0.04
C GLN A 203 -15.27 26.11 -1.30
N MET A 204 -15.42 25.23 -2.28
CA MET A 204 -14.56 25.24 -3.48
C MET A 204 -15.29 25.70 -4.73
N LYS A 205 -15.65 26.99 -4.74
CA LYS A 205 -16.13 27.69 -5.94
C LYS A 205 -15.05 27.71 -7.02
N ARG A 206 -15.31 26.95 -8.10
CA ARG A 206 -14.85 27.13 -9.50
C ARG A 206 -13.34 27.17 -9.81
N GLY A 207 -13.03 26.94 -11.09
CA GLY A 207 -11.72 27.23 -11.69
C GLY A 207 -10.62 26.19 -11.46
N SER A 208 -9.47 26.41 -12.10
CA SER A 208 -8.32 25.49 -12.10
C SER A 208 -7.81 25.14 -10.68
N LYS A 209 -7.99 26.04 -9.72
CA LYS A 209 -7.64 25.81 -8.30
C LYS A 209 -8.52 24.72 -7.66
N SER A 210 -9.83 24.74 -7.91
CA SER A 210 -10.77 23.71 -7.40
C SER A 210 -10.47 22.33 -7.97
N LEU A 211 -10.09 22.27 -9.26
CA LEU A 211 -9.65 21.02 -9.90
C LEU A 211 -8.39 20.45 -9.22
N VAL A 212 -7.35 21.26 -9.01
CA VAL A 212 -6.10 20.81 -8.39
C VAL A 212 -6.31 20.31 -6.97
N VAL A 213 -7.08 21.04 -6.16
CA VAL A 213 -7.31 20.66 -4.76
C VAL A 213 -8.14 19.37 -4.67
N ASN A 214 -9.22 19.22 -5.44
CA ASN A 214 -10.01 17.99 -5.44
C ASN A 214 -9.23 16.80 -6.02
N ALA A 215 -8.45 17.02 -7.09
CA ALA A 215 -7.57 15.99 -7.62
C ALA A 215 -6.52 15.57 -6.57
N SER A 216 -5.98 16.52 -5.80
CA SER A 216 -5.05 16.22 -4.71
C SER A 216 -5.74 15.42 -3.61
N LEU A 217 -6.94 15.82 -3.19
CA LEU A 217 -7.73 15.11 -2.17
C LEU A 217 -8.02 13.66 -2.56
N ALA A 218 -8.44 13.41 -3.81
CA ALA A 218 -8.68 12.06 -4.31
C ALA A 218 -7.41 11.19 -4.38
N ASN A 219 -6.23 11.80 -4.49
CA ASN A 219 -4.95 11.10 -4.61
C ASN A 219 -4.14 11.03 -3.29
N THR A 220 -4.48 11.81 -2.25
CA THR A 220 -3.82 11.73 -0.94
C THR A 220 -3.81 10.31 -0.36
N PRO A 221 -4.90 9.51 -0.42
CA PRO A 221 -4.86 8.12 0.02
C PRO A 221 -3.84 7.26 -0.73
N GLN A 222 -3.61 7.54 -2.02
CA GLN A 222 -2.63 6.81 -2.83
C GLN A 222 -1.19 7.05 -2.34
N LEU A 223 -0.88 8.26 -1.88
CA LEU A 223 0.42 8.56 -1.28
C LEU A 223 0.60 7.80 0.05
N LEU A 224 -0.42 7.81 0.91
CA LEU A 224 -0.39 7.10 2.19
C LEU A 224 -0.23 5.58 2.00
N LEU A 225 -0.96 4.99 1.04
CA LEU A 225 -0.81 3.58 0.68
C LEU A 225 0.60 3.26 0.17
N SER A 226 1.21 4.15 -0.62
CA SER A 226 2.59 3.96 -1.12
C SER A 226 3.60 3.94 0.04
N ILE A 227 3.47 4.86 1.00
CA ILE A 227 4.33 4.90 2.20
C ILE A 227 4.13 3.62 3.02
N LEU A 228 2.89 3.16 3.19
CA LEU A 228 2.61 1.91 3.90
C LEU A 228 3.17 0.70 3.18
N TYR A 229 3.11 0.66 1.85
CA TYR A 229 3.71 -0.40 1.05
C TYR A 229 5.22 -0.49 1.27
N PHE A 230 5.95 0.63 1.29
CA PHE A 230 7.39 0.61 1.58
C PHE A 230 7.69 0.08 2.99
N ASN A 231 6.94 0.53 4.00
CA ASN A 231 7.11 0.07 5.38
C ASN A 231 6.75 -1.41 5.56
N TYR A 232 5.66 -1.86 4.93
CA TYR A 232 5.25 -3.25 4.90
C TYR A 232 6.34 -4.13 4.28
N ASN A 233 6.86 -3.74 3.11
CA ASN A 233 7.96 -4.44 2.46
C ASN A 233 9.19 -4.52 3.35
N ALA A 234 9.58 -3.42 4.01
CA ALA A 234 10.71 -3.41 4.91
C ALA A 234 10.53 -4.40 6.09
N LEU A 235 9.34 -4.44 6.71
CA LEU A 235 9.03 -5.40 7.77
C LEU A 235 9.07 -6.84 7.27
N TYR A 236 8.41 -7.11 6.15
CA TYR A 236 8.27 -8.46 5.60
C TYR A 236 9.60 -9.01 5.07
N THR A 237 10.44 -8.16 4.47
CA THR A 237 11.82 -8.48 4.14
C THR A 237 12.58 -8.88 5.40
N GLY A 238 12.46 -8.13 6.50
CA GLY A 238 13.05 -8.51 7.79
C GLY A 238 12.61 -9.91 8.28
N LEU A 239 11.33 -10.26 8.13
CA LEU A 239 10.82 -11.59 8.46
C LEU A 239 11.44 -12.69 7.60
N CYS A 240 11.63 -12.44 6.31
CA CYS A 240 12.28 -13.40 5.41
C CYS A 240 13.78 -13.53 5.73
N LEU A 241 14.45 -12.42 5.98
CA LEU A 241 15.87 -12.37 6.34
C LEU A 241 16.16 -13.19 7.60
N VAL A 242 15.36 -13.04 8.67
CA VAL A 242 15.58 -13.86 9.88
C VAL A 242 15.32 -15.34 9.65
N THR A 243 14.36 -15.71 8.78
CA THR A 243 14.13 -17.12 8.45
C THR A 243 15.22 -17.73 7.58
N GLU A 244 15.88 -16.92 6.76
CA GLU A 244 17.05 -17.31 5.99
C GLU A 244 18.26 -17.47 6.91
N TRP A 245 18.48 -16.51 7.80
CA TRP A 245 19.52 -16.52 8.82
C TRP A 245 19.44 -17.74 9.75
N ASP A 246 18.25 -18.03 10.31
CA ASP A 246 18.02 -19.16 11.22
C ASP A 246 18.35 -20.51 10.57
N ARG A 247 18.25 -20.65 9.24
CA ARG A 247 18.58 -21.90 8.55
C ARG A 247 20.07 -22.23 8.59
N PHE A 248 20.94 -21.23 8.64
CA PHE A 248 22.39 -21.44 8.70
C PHE A 248 22.84 -22.01 10.05
N SER A 249 22.00 -21.96 11.08
CA SER A 249 22.33 -22.51 12.39
C SER A 249 22.27 -24.04 12.45
N ASN A 250 21.74 -24.70 11.42
CA ASN A 250 21.50 -26.14 11.43
C ASN A 250 21.90 -26.85 10.13
N GLU A 251 21.93 -26.14 9.00
CA GLU A 251 22.21 -26.73 7.69
C GLU A 251 23.29 -25.92 6.97
N ALA A 252 24.29 -26.62 6.42
CA ALA A 252 25.30 -26.01 5.55
C ALA A 252 24.68 -25.64 4.20
N LYS A 253 24.71 -24.36 3.83
CA LYS A 253 24.04 -23.83 2.63
C LYS A 253 24.89 -22.78 1.93
N GLY A 254 24.78 -22.71 0.60
CA GLY A 254 25.36 -21.61 -0.17
C GLY A 254 24.64 -20.29 0.09
N LEU A 255 25.40 -19.19 0.06
CA LEU A 255 24.87 -17.84 0.25
C LEU A 255 23.97 -17.43 -0.90
N ARG A 256 22.85 -16.78 -0.59
CA ARG A 256 22.02 -16.13 -1.60
C ARG A 256 22.56 -14.72 -1.84
N VAL A 257 23.08 -14.47 -3.03
CA VAL A 257 23.76 -13.22 -3.41
C VAL A 257 23.02 -12.52 -4.55
N SER A 258 23.13 -11.20 -4.61
CA SER A 258 22.59 -10.39 -5.70
C SER A 258 23.61 -10.10 -6.81
N ALA A 259 24.90 -10.21 -6.49
CA ALA A 259 25.99 -10.07 -7.45
C ALA A 259 26.23 -11.36 -8.27
N LYS A 260 27.25 -11.34 -9.13
CA LYS A 260 27.69 -12.51 -9.90
C LYS A 260 28.00 -13.67 -8.93
N THR A 261 27.29 -14.78 -9.12
CA THR A 261 27.43 -15.98 -8.29
C THR A 261 28.81 -16.62 -8.46
N GLN A 262 29.39 -17.07 -7.35
CA GLN A 262 30.64 -17.83 -7.32
C GLN A 262 30.44 -19.16 -6.56
N GLY A 263 31.01 -20.24 -7.06
CA GLY A 263 30.95 -21.56 -6.42
C GLY A 263 29.52 -22.05 -6.15
N ALA A 264 29.23 -22.35 -4.88
CA ALA A 264 27.95 -22.85 -4.39
C ALA A 264 26.91 -21.75 -4.07
N GLN A 265 27.25 -20.48 -4.29
CA GLN A 265 26.33 -19.36 -4.10
C GLN A 265 25.12 -19.47 -5.04
N ARG A 266 23.98 -18.96 -4.57
CA ARG A 266 22.73 -18.93 -5.33
C ARG A 266 22.41 -17.51 -5.71
N GLY A 267 22.20 -17.27 -6.99
CA GLY A 267 21.73 -15.97 -7.47
C GLY A 267 20.32 -15.73 -6.97
N THR A 268 20.06 -14.53 -6.48
CA THR A 268 18.71 -13.98 -6.40
C THR A 268 18.56 -12.89 -7.42
N TYR A 269 17.35 -12.74 -7.92
CA TYR A 269 16.99 -11.60 -8.76
C TYR A 269 17.09 -10.31 -7.94
N PHE A 270 17.18 -9.17 -8.64
CA PHE A 270 17.35 -7.79 -8.16
C PHE A 270 16.54 -7.37 -6.90
N LEU A 271 15.52 -8.13 -6.51
CA LEU A 271 14.67 -7.88 -5.34
C LEU A 271 15.13 -8.69 -4.11
N GLN A 272 15.27 -8.02 -2.96
CA GLN A 272 15.65 -8.64 -1.68
C GLN A 272 14.69 -9.78 -1.24
N LEU A 273 13.40 -9.65 -1.58
CA LEU A 273 12.33 -10.58 -1.18
C LEU A 273 12.07 -11.65 -2.25
N PRO A 274 11.97 -12.95 -1.89
CA PRO A 274 11.64 -14.01 -2.83
C PRO A 274 10.32 -13.80 -3.57
N TYR A 275 10.26 -14.15 -4.87
CA TYR A 275 9.08 -13.93 -5.73
C TYR A 275 7.77 -14.51 -5.22
N ARG A 276 7.83 -15.66 -4.54
CA ARG A 276 6.66 -16.28 -3.89
C ARG A 276 5.94 -15.37 -2.88
N TYR A 277 6.62 -14.35 -2.37
CA TYR A 277 6.05 -13.36 -1.46
C TYR A 277 5.93 -11.98 -2.11
N SER A 278 6.92 -11.55 -2.91
CA SER A 278 6.89 -10.24 -3.53
C SER A 278 5.81 -10.10 -4.61
N ILE A 279 5.54 -11.14 -5.41
CA ILE A 279 4.49 -11.09 -6.44
C ILE A 279 3.09 -10.98 -5.82
N PRO A 280 2.67 -11.85 -4.88
CA PRO A 280 1.37 -11.67 -4.22
C PRO A 280 1.25 -10.33 -3.49
N LEU A 281 2.33 -9.87 -2.86
CA LEU A 281 2.34 -8.59 -2.15
C LEU A 281 2.18 -7.41 -3.12
N LEU A 282 2.88 -7.42 -4.26
CA LEU A 282 2.76 -6.42 -5.31
C LEU A 282 1.34 -6.41 -5.88
N PHE A 283 0.78 -7.59 -6.16
CA PHE A 283 -0.59 -7.73 -6.66
C PHE A 283 -1.61 -7.18 -5.66
N MET A 284 -1.55 -7.61 -4.39
CA MET A 284 -2.49 -7.16 -3.36
C MET A 284 -2.37 -5.67 -3.07
N SER A 285 -1.14 -5.12 -3.08
CA SER A 285 -0.93 -3.69 -2.95
C SER A 285 -1.49 -2.92 -4.14
N GLY A 286 -1.20 -3.34 -5.38
CA GLY A 286 -1.75 -2.73 -6.58
C GLY A 286 -3.28 -2.82 -6.63
N PHE A 287 -3.84 -3.95 -6.20
CA PHE A 287 -5.28 -4.15 -6.06
C PHE A 287 -5.89 -3.19 -5.02
N LEU A 288 -5.22 -3.00 -3.87
CA LEU A 288 -5.66 -2.03 -2.87
C LEU A 288 -5.61 -0.58 -3.39
N HIS A 289 -4.55 -0.19 -4.11
CA HIS A 289 -4.46 1.10 -4.79
C HIS A 289 -5.60 1.31 -5.80
N TRP A 290 -5.89 0.28 -6.60
CA TRP A 290 -7.00 0.29 -7.55
C TRP A 290 -8.35 0.42 -6.85
N LEU A 291 -8.61 -0.37 -5.80
CA LEU A 291 -9.85 -0.28 -5.01
C LEU A 291 -10.03 1.13 -4.42
N VAL A 292 -8.99 1.71 -3.85
CA VAL A 292 -9.05 3.07 -3.30
C VAL A 292 -9.32 4.11 -4.40
N SER A 293 -8.84 3.91 -5.62
CA SER A 293 -9.19 4.78 -6.77
C SER A 293 -10.67 4.70 -7.15
N GLN A 294 -11.34 3.58 -6.84
CA GLN A 294 -12.78 3.41 -7.01
C GLN A 294 -13.57 3.86 -5.77
N SER A 295 -12.93 3.94 -4.61
CA SER A 295 -13.53 4.40 -3.35
C SER A 295 -13.63 5.92 -3.25
N ILE A 296 -12.64 6.66 -3.75
CA ILE A 296 -12.65 8.12 -3.82
C ILE A 296 -12.14 8.55 -5.20
N PHE A 297 -12.95 9.29 -5.93
CA PHE A 297 -12.65 9.66 -7.31
C PHE A 297 -13.11 11.08 -7.59
N LEU A 298 -12.45 11.73 -8.54
CA LEU A 298 -12.78 13.08 -8.97
C LEU A 298 -14.08 13.07 -9.79
N VAL A 299 -14.98 14.00 -9.49
CA VAL A 299 -16.24 14.20 -10.21
C VAL A 299 -16.34 15.65 -10.64
N ASN A 300 -16.64 15.87 -11.92
CA ASN A 300 -17.02 17.17 -12.45
C ASN A 300 -18.50 17.13 -12.83
N LEU A 301 -19.29 18.07 -12.31
CA LEU A 301 -20.70 18.22 -12.60
C LEU A 301 -20.90 19.50 -13.41
N GLU A 302 -21.33 19.32 -14.67
CA GLU A 302 -21.85 20.40 -15.49
C GLU A 302 -23.37 20.48 -15.29
N ILE A 303 -23.85 21.57 -14.71
CA ILE A 303 -25.28 21.83 -14.53
C ILE A 303 -25.77 22.60 -15.75
N TYR A 304 -26.87 22.17 -16.36
CA TYR A 304 -27.48 22.80 -17.52
C TYR A 304 -28.72 23.56 -17.07
N GLY A 305 -28.84 24.81 -17.52
CA GLY A 305 -29.98 25.67 -17.25
C GLY A 305 -30.57 26.25 -18.54
N PRO A 306 -31.79 26.80 -18.47
CA PRO A 306 -32.42 27.42 -19.64
C PRO A 306 -31.59 28.62 -20.12
N SER A 307 -31.42 28.72 -21.44
CA SER A 307 -30.77 29.86 -22.07
C SER A 307 -31.59 31.13 -21.88
N MET A 308 -30.92 32.28 -21.64
CA MET A 308 -31.58 33.59 -21.57
C MET A 308 -32.38 33.93 -22.83
N ASN A 309 -31.98 33.37 -23.99
CA ASN A 309 -32.59 33.70 -25.28
C ASN A 309 -33.69 32.72 -25.68
N ASN A 310 -33.67 31.50 -25.15
CA ASN A 310 -34.65 30.46 -25.46
C ASN A 310 -34.73 29.49 -24.27
N VAL A 311 -35.87 29.50 -23.58
CA VAL A 311 -36.11 28.67 -22.39
C VAL A 311 -36.07 27.17 -22.72
N MET A 312 -36.27 26.80 -23.99
CA MET A 312 -36.17 25.40 -24.43
C MET A 312 -34.75 24.94 -24.73
N ASP A 313 -33.79 25.85 -24.87
CA ASP A 313 -32.39 25.49 -25.10
C ASP A 313 -31.65 25.40 -23.75
N MET A 314 -31.13 24.21 -23.47
CA MET A 314 -30.33 23.94 -22.27
C MET A 314 -28.86 24.24 -22.55
N VAL A 315 -28.32 25.27 -21.88
CA VAL A 315 -26.91 25.67 -21.98
C VAL A 315 -26.22 25.35 -20.66
N PRO A 316 -24.94 24.89 -20.68
CA PRO A 316 -24.21 24.67 -19.44
C PRO A 316 -24.14 25.97 -18.63
N SER A 317 -24.80 25.97 -17.47
CA SER A 317 -24.70 27.02 -16.48
C SER A 317 -23.29 26.94 -15.91
N MET A 318 -22.44 27.85 -16.38
CA MET A 318 -21.09 27.92 -15.85
C MET A 318 -21.14 28.19 -14.34
N GLU A 319 -22.11 28.95 -13.84
CA GLU A 319 -22.16 29.43 -12.44
C GLU A 319 -22.49 28.33 -11.46
N GLU A 320 -23.33 27.40 -11.90
CA GLU A 320 -23.78 26.28 -11.09
C GLU A 320 -22.89 25.04 -11.23
N SER A 321 -22.03 24.97 -12.25
CA SER A 321 -21.14 23.82 -12.44
C SER A 321 -19.89 23.84 -11.56
N PHE A 322 -19.57 22.67 -11.00
CA PHE A 322 -18.52 22.52 -10.00
C PHE A 322 -17.75 21.21 -10.12
N THR A 323 -16.53 21.19 -9.57
CA THR A 323 -15.71 19.98 -9.43
C THR A 323 -15.65 19.61 -7.95
N SER A 324 -15.85 18.33 -7.65
CA SER A 324 -15.78 17.78 -6.30
C SER A 324 -15.27 16.34 -6.33
N CYS A 325 -15.28 15.66 -5.19
CA CYS A 325 -14.94 14.24 -5.07
C CYS A 325 -16.21 13.43 -4.83
N GLY A 326 -16.35 12.34 -5.58
CA GLY A 326 -17.31 11.28 -5.30
C GLY A 326 -16.67 10.20 -4.45
N TRP A 327 -17.50 9.46 -3.71
CA TRP A 327 -17.04 8.26 -3.01
C TRP A 327 -17.96 7.06 -3.28
N SER A 328 -17.42 5.84 -3.11
CA SER A 328 -18.16 4.58 -3.28
C SER A 328 -18.10 3.76 -1.98
N PRO A 329 -19.24 3.51 -1.31
CA PRO A 329 -19.28 2.69 -0.10
C PRO A 329 -18.81 1.26 -0.35
N LEU A 330 -19.14 0.68 -1.52
CA LEU A 330 -18.69 -0.65 -1.91
C LEU A 330 -17.16 -0.70 -2.08
N GLY A 331 -16.57 0.32 -2.72
CA GLY A 331 -15.11 0.43 -2.83
C GLY A 331 -14.43 0.50 -1.46
N VAL A 332 -14.97 1.30 -0.54
CA VAL A 332 -14.44 1.44 0.82
C VAL A 332 -14.48 0.10 1.56
N LEU A 333 -15.60 -0.62 1.48
CA LEU A 333 -15.75 -1.95 2.09
C LEU A 333 -14.70 -2.94 1.57
N LEU A 334 -14.56 -3.05 0.25
CA LEU A 334 -13.57 -3.95 -0.38
C LEU A 334 -12.13 -3.56 -0.02
N SER A 335 -11.85 -2.25 0.09
CA SER A 335 -10.55 -1.73 0.52
C SER A 335 -10.24 -2.14 1.95
N VAL A 336 -11.21 -2.04 2.87
CA VAL A 336 -11.07 -2.47 4.27
C VAL A 336 -10.80 -3.97 4.37
N ILE A 337 -11.55 -4.80 3.65
CA ILE A 337 -11.36 -6.26 3.65
C ILE A 337 -9.95 -6.60 3.17
N THR A 338 -9.53 -6.03 2.04
CA THR A 338 -8.19 -6.25 1.47
C THR A 338 -7.10 -5.82 2.44
N ALA A 339 -7.29 -4.67 3.11
CA ALA A 339 -6.34 -4.18 4.11
C ALA A 339 -6.23 -5.13 5.31
N LEU A 340 -7.36 -5.57 5.87
CA LEU A 340 -7.38 -6.52 7.00
C LEU A 340 -6.67 -7.84 6.65
N LEU A 341 -6.88 -8.36 5.45
CA LEU A 341 -6.21 -9.57 4.97
C LEU A 341 -4.69 -9.39 4.88
N MET A 342 -4.23 -8.30 4.27
CA MET A 342 -2.79 -8.01 4.14
C MET A 342 -2.13 -7.82 5.51
N PHE A 343 -2.73 -7.05 6.41
CA PHE A 343 -2.18 -6.83 7.75
C PHE A 343 -2.24 -8.07 8.63
N GLY A 344 -3.34 -8.83 8.56
CA GLY A 344 -3.47 -10.13 9.22
C GLY A 344 -2.39 -11.10 8.77
N PHE A 345 -2.09 -11.16 7.46
CA PHE A 345 -1.00 -11.99 6.93
C PHE A 345 0.38 -11.57 7.45
N LEU A 346 0.65 -10.27 7.57
CA LEU A 346 1.89 -9.75 8.15
C LEU A 346 2.04 -10.16 9.62
N LEU A 347 1.00 -9.95 10.43
CA LEU A 347 1.01 -10.30 11.85
C LEU A 347 1.13 -11.82 12.07
N PHE A 348 0.37 -12.61 11.32
CA PHE A 348 0.45 -14.07 11.34
C PHE A 348 1.86 -14.54 11.02
N SER A 349 2.45 -14.02 9.93
CA SER A 349 3.83 -14.35 9.54
C SER A 349 4.84 -13.94 10.61
N GLY A 350 4.65 -12.79 11.26
CA GLY A 350 5.51 -12.30 12.34
C GLY A 350 5.41 -13.12 13.64
N TRP A 351 4.22 -13.62 13.98
CA TRP A 351 3.98 -14.41 15.19
C TRP A 351 4.52 -15.84 15.14
N GLN A 352 4.79 -16.36 13.94
CA GLN A 352 5.42 -17.67 13.79
C GLN A 352 6.77 -17.73 14.53
N LYS A 353 7.03 -18.86 15.19
CA LYS A 353 8.33 -19.13 15.83
C LYS A 353 9.42 -19.33 14.78
N LEU A 354 10.64 -18.98 15.13
CA LEU A 354 11.83 -19.41 14.40
C LEU A 354 12.03 -20.91 14.61
N ARG A 355 12.60 -21.59 13.60
CA ARG A 355 12.60 -23.05 13.55
C ARG A 355 13.68 -23.64 14.45
N PHE A 356 14.86 -23.01 14.49
CA PHE A 356 16.01 -23.56 15.19
C PHE A 356 16.42 -22.73 16.40
N CYS A 357 16.38 -21.39 16.33
CA CYS A 357 16.73 -20.48 17.43
C CYS A 357 18.14 -20.69 18.03
N LYS A 358 19.10 -21.15 17.23
CA LYS A 358 20.47 -21.44 17.72
C LYS A 358 21.47 -20.32 17.42
N MET A 359 21.06 -19.29 16.70
CA MET A 359 21.92 -18.21 16.21
C MET A 359 21.34 -16.86 16.64
N PRO A 360 22.18 -15.86 16.98
CA PRO A 360 21.70 -14.53 17.35
C PRO A 360 20.93 -13.89 16.20
N VAL A 361 19.88 -13.13 16.52
CA VAL A 361 19.05 -12.44 15.53
C VAL A 361 19.75 -11.16 15.08
N VAL A 362 20.21 -11.11 13.82
CA VAL A 362 20.98 -9.97 13.27
C VAL A 362 20.14 -9.01 12.42
N GLY A 363 19.04 -9.48 11.84
CA GLY A 363 18.21 -8.67 10.94
C GLY A 363 19.02 -8.01 9.83
N SER A 364 18.93 -6.68 9.72
CA SER A 364 19.70 -5.88 8.74
C SER A 364 20.85 -5.09 9.39
N CYS A 365 21.33 -5.52 10.57
CA CYS A 365 22.43 -4.84 11.27
C CYS A 365 23.77 -5.34 10.72
N SER A 366 24.51 -4.49 10.02
CA SER A 366 25.83 -4.80 9.44
C SER A 366 26.82 -5.29 10.50
N ALA A 367 26.89 -4.60 11.65
CA ALA A 367 27.77 -4.99 12.76
C ALA A 367 27.45 -6.39 13.31
N ALA A 368 26.16 -6.75 13.39
CA ALA A 368 25.75 -8.07 13.89
C ALA A 368 26.02 -9.19 12.87
N ILE A 369 25.92 -8.89 11.57
CA ILE A 369 26.32 -9.83 10.51
C ILE A 369 27.84 -10.02 10.52
N SER A 370 28.59 -8.93 10.59
CA SER A 370 30.06 -8.89 10.69
C SER A 370 30.57 -9.69 11.90
N ALA A 371 29.96 -9.54 13.07
CA ALA A 371 30.31 -10.30 14.28
C ALA A 371 30.17 -11.83 14.12
N ALA A 372 29.37 -12.30 13.16
CA ALA A 372 29.21 -13.73 12.87
C ALA A 372 30.21 -14.26 11.81
N CYS A 373 31.06 -13.40 11.24
CA CYS A 373 31.94 -13.68 10.09
C CYS A 373 33.43 -13.62 10.46
N HIS A 374 33.83 -14.32 11.53
CA HIS A 374 35.23 -14.42 12.00
C HIS A 374 35.74 -15.87 11.92
N PRO A 375 35.85 -16.48 10.72
CA PRO A 375 36.29 -17.88 10.59
C PRO A 375 37.73 -18.06 11.07
N ASN A 376 38.09 -19.27 11.48
CA ASN A 376 39.48 -19.58 11.79
C ASN A 376 40.36 -19.48 10.52
N SER A 377 41.60 -19.01 10.70
CA SER A 377 42.55 -18.49 9.70
C SER A 377 42.95 -19.37 8.50
N ASN A 378 42.37 -20.57 8.35
CA ASN A 378 42.75 -21.54 7.30
C ASN A 378 41.63 -21.86 6.30
N GLU A 379 40.62 -21.00 6.13
CA GLU A 379 39.51 -21.21 5.19
C GLU A 379 39.57 -20.26 3.99
N SER A 380 40.34 -20.64 2.96
CA SER A 380 40.36 -19.89 1.70
C SER A 380 39.03 -20.00 0.95
N LEU A 381 38.57 -18.86 0.42
CA LEU A 381 37.35 -18.71 -0.37
C LEU A 381 36.10 -19.31 0.32
N ALA A 382 35.98 -19.11 1.64
CA ALA A 382 34.86 -19.65 2.42
C ALA A 382 33.50 -19.15 1.90
N TRP A 383 33.44 -17.91 1.42
CA TRP A 383 32.22 -17.29 0.87
C TRP A 383 31.68 -17.95 -0.40
N GLU A 384 32.49 -18.74 -1.12
CA GLU A 384 32.05 -19.48 -2.32
C GLU A 384 31.51 -20.87 -1.97
N LYS A 385 31.69 -21.35 -0.74
CA LYS A 385 31.36 -22.71 -0.32
C LYS A 385 30.03 -22.74 0.46
N PRO A 386 29.42 -23.93 0.65
CA PRO A 386 28.33 -24.08 1.59
C PRO A 386 28.80 -23.74 3.00
N LEU A 387 28.10 -22.83 3.68
CA LEU A 387 28.45 -22.34 5.00
C LEU A 387 27.42 -22.80 6.04
N GLN A 388 27.90 -23.11 7.23
CA GLN A 388 27.08 -23.29 8.42
C GLN A 388 27.64 -22.40 9.53
N TRP A 389 26.77 -21.85 10.37
CA TRP A 389 27.20 -21.09 11.55
C TRP A 389 27.20 -21.97 12.79
N GLY A 390 28.27 -21.89 13.57
CA GLY A 390 28.42 -22.62 14.82
C GLY A 390 29.80 -22.44 15.44
N VAL A 391 30.13 -23.31 16.39
CA VAL A 391 31.39 -23.23 17.15
C VAL A 391 32.57 -23.62 16.26
N VAL A 392 33.56 -22.74 16.16
CA VAL A 392 34.79 -22.96 15.37
C VAL A 392 36.05 -23.04 16.24
N SER A 393 36.00 -22.62 17.52
CA SER A 393 37.13 -22.69 18.44
C SER A 393 37.65 -24.12 18.66
N ARG A 394 38.95 -24.25 18.96
CA ARG A 394 39.56 -25.56 19.23
C ARG A 394 39.08 -26.12 20.58
N PRO A 395 39.10 -27.45 20.78
CA PRO A 395 38.82 -28.04 22.09
C PRO A 395 39.75 -27.46 23.17
N GLY A 396 39.18 -26.91 24.24
CA GLY A 396 39.92 -26.28 25.35
C GLY A 396 40.15 -24.76 25.23
N GLU A 397 39.78 -24.14 24.10
CA GLU A 397 39.86 -22.70 23.91
C GLU A 397 38.62 -22.00 24.51
N LEU A 398 38.86 -21.15 25.51
CA LEU A 398 37.83 -20.37 26.23
C LEU A 398 38.18 -18.88 26.18
N PRO A 399 37.20 -17.98 26.03
CA PRO A 399 35.80 -18.24 25.67
C PRO A 399 35.68 -18.89 24.28
N HIS A 400 34.63 -19.67 24.06
CA HIS A 400 34.43 -20.34 22.77
C HIS A 400 34.11 -19.33 21.67
N HIS A 401 34.46 -19.65 20.42
CA HIS A 401 34.24 -18.75 19.29
C HIS A 401 33.26 -19.36 18.29
N CYS A 402 32.30 -18.56 17.81
CA CYS A 402 31.33 -18.95 16.80
C CYS A 402 31.48 -18.12 15.53
N SER A 403 31.43 -18.77 14.37
CA SER A 403 31.50 -18.09 13.08
C SER A 403 30.83 -18.91 11.98
N PHE A 404 30.55 -18.27 10.85
CA PHE A 404 30.33 -18.97 9.59
C PHE A 404 31.59 -19.72 9.16
N SER A 405 31.45 -21.00 8.87
CA SER A 405 32.53 -21.84 8.38
C SER A 405 32.01 -22.78 7.29
N SER A 406 32.89 -23.09 6.35
CA SER A 406 32.67 -24.11 5.32
C SER A 406 32.99 -25.52 5.82
N ARG A 407 33.64 -25.62 6.98
CA ARG A 407 33.99 -26.86 7.66
C ARG A 407 32.88 -27.27 8.62
N LYS A 408 33.04 -28.46 9.22
CA LYS A 408 32.10 -28.95 10.24
C LYS A 408 32.19 -28.08 11.49
N VAL A 409 31.11 -27.39 11.82
CA VAL A 409 30.98 -26.57 13.04
C VAL A 409 30.47 -27.38 14.22
N GLY A 410 30.94 -27.03 15.42
CA GLY A 410 30.42 -27.55 16.68
C GLY A 410 29.05 -26.98 17.02
N ARG A 411 28.30 -27.70 17.88
CA ARG A 411 27.01 -27.23 18.39
C ARG A 411 27.25 -26.28 19.56
N LEU A 412 26.39 -25.28 19.69
CA LEU A 412 26.39 -24.42 20.86
C LEU A 412 25.86 -25.20 22.07
N GLU A 413 26.51 -25.01 23.20
CA GLU A 413 26.16 -25.63 24.48
C GLU A 413 25.51 -24.58 25.38
N GLU A 414 24.37 -24.96 25.97
CA GLU A 414 23.63 -24.06 26.82
C GLU A 414 24.43 -23.72 28.07
N GLY A 415 24.55 -22.42 28.33
CA GLY A 415 25.23 -21.89 29.48
C GLY A 415 26.74 -21.69 29.35
N GLN A 416 27.35 -22.03 28.21
CA GLN A 416 28.73 -21.70 27.91
C GLN A 416 28.90 -20.25 27.45
N MET A 417 30.11 -19.71 27.64
CA MET A 417 30.48 -18.35 27.26
C MET A 417 31.14 -18.33 25.88
N TYR A 418 30.66 -17.43 25.02
CA TYR A 418 31.18 -17.25 23.68
C TYR A 418 31.61 -15.81 23.43
N ALA A 419 32.73 -15.62 22.74
CA ALA A 419 33.24 -14.32 22.29
C ALA A 419 33.60 -14.41 20.81
#